data_AF-A0AAU4HEF8-F1
#
_entry.id   AF-A0AAU4HEF8-F1
#
_cell.length_a   1.000
_cell.length_b   1.000
_cell.length_c   1.000
_cell.angle_alpha   90.00
_cell.angle_beta   90.00
_cell.angle_gamma   90.00
#
_symmetry.space_group_name_H-M   'P 1'
#
loop_
_entity.id
_entity.type
_entity.pdbx_description
1 polymer ?
#
loop_
_entity_poly.entity_id
_entity_poly.type
_entity_poly.pdbx_seq_one_letter_code
_entity_poly.pdbx_strand_id
1 'polypeptide(L)'
;MFVSLRRRGEVPVRASCPQRSPGDAPRPVIELVLPLEYTAFCLLHQDHYLHYTRERVQDAWMSRQVVEAVLGNLATIWPTVISSPRPAAVAWGLLDALIASALRGRRAGASQSADAVHRLLPRAQADAVILCCRLDLSEKEAAELMGVEAPAVASQLRMAQRALPGRWTAAPAGAQP
;
A
#
# COMPACT_ATOMS: atom_id res chain seq x y z
N MET A 1 -11.85 15.49 -5.38
CA MET A 1 -13.19 15.16 -4.84
C MET A 1 -14.10 14.86 -6.01
N PHE A 2 -14.47 13.60 -6.23
CA PHE A 2 -15.56 13.28 -7.17
C PHE A 2 -16.55 12.37 -6.47
N VAL A 3 -17.74 12.93 -6.26
CA VAL A 3 -18.93 12.24 -5.77
C VAL A 3 -19.80 12.00 -7.00
N SER A 4 -19.92 10.75 -7.42
CA SER A 4 -20.81 10.38 -8.52
C SER A 4 -22.23 10.25 -8.00
N LEU A 5 -23.00 11.33 -8.05
CA LEU A 5 -24.43 11.36 -7.69
C LEU A 5 -25.25 10.76 -8.83
N ARG A 6 -25.67 9.49 -8.72
CA ARG A 6 -26.74 8.96 -9.57
C ARG A 6 -28.11 9.23 -8.92
N ARG A 7 -28.89 10.11 -9.54
CA ARG A 7 -30.32 10.28 -9.26
C ARG A 7 -31.08 9.15 -9.97
N ARG A 8 -31.60 8.17 -9.23
CA ARG A 8 -32.39 7.06 -9.80
C ARG A 8 -33.81 7.54 -10.10
N GLY A 9 -34.23 7.35 -11.35
CA GLY A 9 -35.53 7.73 -11.88
C GLY A 9 -36.71 6.99 -11.25
N GLU A 10 -37.87 7.60 -11.45
CA GLU A 10 -39.19 7.28 -10.92
C GLU A 10 -39.69 5.86 -11.23
N VAL A 11 -40.46 5.31 -10.29
CA VAL A 11 -41.34 4.15 -10.48
C VAL A 11 -42.72 4.55 -9.97
N PRO A 12 -43.83 4.25 -10.69
CA PRO A 12 -45.15 4.80 -10.38
C PRO A 12 -45.83 4.12 -9.19
N VAL A 13 -46.67 4.94 -8.54
CA VAL A 13 -47.52 4.67 -7.37
C VAL A 13 -48.55 3.56 -7.60
N ARG A 14 -48.72 2.66 -6.60
CA ARG A 14 -50.03 2.42 -5.94
C ARG A 14 -49.91 1.70 -4.58
N ALA A 15 -50.25 2.48 -3.54
CA ALA A 15 -50.91 2.19 -2.26
C ALA A 15 -50.71 0.83 -1.55
N SER A 16 -50.11 0.88 -0.35
CA SER A 16 -50.82 0.64 0.93
C SER A 16 -49.96 1.08 2.11
N CYS A 17 -50.54 1.91 2.98
CA CYS A 17 -49.93 2.43 4.21
C CYS A 17 -50.26 1.49 5.37
N PRO A 18 -49.30 1.26 6.29
CA PRO A 18 -49.60 1.54 7.69
C PRO A 18 -48.58 2.52 8.28
N GLN A 19 -49.16 3.52 8.95
CA GLN A 19 -48.62 4.61 9.76
C GLN A 19 -47.10 4.64 9.99
N ARG A 20 -46.45 5.61 9.31
CA ARG A 20 -45.09 6.05 9.55
C ARG A 20 -45.09 7.09 10.67
N SER A 21 -44.44 6.79 11.80
CA SER A 21 -44.23 7.75 12.90
C SER A 21 -43.58 9.03 12.37
N PRO A 22 -44.11 10.23 12.69
CA PRO A 22 -43.51 11.49 12.27
C PRO A 22 -42.41 11.85 13.28
N GLY A 23 -41.19 11.38 13.04
CA GLY A 23 -40.06 11.69 13.92
C GLY A 23 -38.70 11.19 13.48
N ASP A 24 -38.63 10.21 12.57
CA ASP A 24 -37.35 9.69 12.08
C ASP A 24 -37.18 10.06 10.60
N ALA A 25 -36.78 11.31 10.36
CA ALA A 25 -36.29 11.69 9.05
C ALA A 25 -35.03 10.87 8.80
N PRO A 26 -34.93 10.07 7.70
CA PRO A 26 -33.72 9.33 7.41
C PRO A 26 -32.58 10.33 7.31
N ARG A 27 -31.65 10.31 8.27
CA ARG A 27 -30.39 11.03 8.14
C ARG A 27 -29.81 10.60 6.78
N PRO A 28 -29.43 11.53 5.90
CA PRO A 28 -28.84 11.14 4.63
C PRO A 28 -27.57 10.35 4.94
N VAL A 29 -27.66 9.02 4.79
CA VAL A 29 -26.51 8.14 4.85
C VAL A 29 -25.75 8.41 3.57
N ILE A 30 -24.70 9.21 3.67
CA ILE A 30 -23.83 9.50 2.53
C ILE A 30 -23.10 8.19 2.21
N GLU A 31 -23.59 7.48 1.21
CA GLU A 31 -22.95 6.26 0.69
C GLU A 31 -21.82 6.68 -0.25
N LEU A 32 -20.58 6.58 0.25
CA LEU A 32 -19.39 6.85 -0.54
C LEU A 32 -19.09 5.64 -1.42
N VAL A 33 -19.57 5.67 -2.66
CA VAL A 33 -19.23 4.64 -3.66
C VAL A 33 -17.89 4.99 -4.29
N LEU A 34 -16.86 4.24 -3.93
CA LEU A 34 -15.54 4.33 -4.56
C LEU A 34 -15.56 3.71 -5.97
N PRO A 35 -14.78 4.23 -6.93
CA PRO A 35 -14.62 3.60 -8.23
C PRO A 35 -14.19 2.13 -8.11
N LEU A 36 -14.69 1.27 -8.99
CA LEU A 36 -14.41 -0.17 -8.96
C LEU A 36 -12.91 -0.45 -9.11
N GLU A 37 -12.25 0.28 -10.00
CA GLU A 37 -10.82 0.13 -10.31
C GLU A 37 -9.97 0.50 -9.09
N TYR A 38 -10.38 1.52 -8.35
CA TYR A 38 -9.72 1.89 -7.09
C TYR A 38 -9.90 0.82 -6.02
N THR A 39 -11.13 0.30 -5.89
CA THR A 39 -11.43 -0.78 -4.93
C THR A 39 -10.61 -2.03 -5.23
N ALA A 40 -10.56 -2.45 -6.50
CA ALA A 40 -9.75 -3.58 -6.95
C ALA A 40 -8.25 -3.35 -6.67
N PHE A 41 -7.75 -2.14 -6.92
CA PHE A 41 -6.37 -1.78 -6.60
C PHE A 41 -6.08 -1.89 -5.11
N CYS A 42 -6.98 -1.42 -4.24
CA CYS A 42 -6.81 -1.52 -2.79
C CYS A 42 -6.76 -2.98 -2.33
N LEU A 43 -7.72 -3.80 -2.79
CA LEU A 43 -7.78 -5.22 -2.43
C LEU A 43 -6.51 -5.99 -2.85
N LEU A 44 -5.91 -5.64 -3.99
CA LEU A 44 -4.71 -6.30 -4.49
C LEU A 44 -3.44 -5.93 -3.71
N HIS A 45 -3.31 -4.68 -3.26
CA HIS A 45 -2.02 -4.17 -2.75
C HIS A 45 -2.00 -3.88 -1.24
N GLN A 46 -3.16 -3.71 -0.59
CA GLN A 46 -3.23 -3.25 0.80
C GLN A 46 -2.43 -4.13 1.76
N ASP A 47 -2.63 -5.45 1.69
CA ASP A 47 -1.96 -6.39 2.60
C ASP A 47 -0.45 -6.39 2.36
N HIS A 48 -0.02 -6.39 1.10
CA HIS A 48 1.40 -6.29 0.75
C HIS A 48 2.04 -5.00 1.25
N TYR A 49 1.35 -3.85 1.13
CA TYR A 49 1.83 -2.58 1.68
C TYR A 49 1.90 -2.60 3.21
N LEU A 50 0.96 -3.27 3.89
CA LEU A 50 1.00 -3.44 5.35
C LEU A 50 2.19 -4.31 5.77
N HIS A 51 2.44 -5.43 5.10
CA HIS A 51 3.58 -6.30 5.40
C HIS A 51 4.91 -5.58 5.17
N TYR A 52 5.06 -4.89 4.03
CA TYR A 52 6.25 -4.12 3.72
C TYR A 52 6.50 -2.96 4.71
N THR A 53 5.46 -2.20 5.06
CA THR A 53 5.60 -1.11 6.03
C THR A 53 5.92 -1.61 7.44
N ARG A 54 5.39 -2.77 7.85
CA ARG A 54 5.72 -3.41 9.13
C ARG A 54 7.20 -3.78 9.18
N GLU A 55 7.72 -4.35 8.10
CA GLU A 55 9.15 -4.66 7.99
C GLU A 55 10.03 -3.41 8.14
N ARG A 56 9.61 -2.28 7.55
CA ARG A 56 10.41 -1.04 7.55
C ARG A 56 10.30 -0.18 8.81
N VAL A 57 9.11 -0.12 9.41
CA VAL A 57 8.84 0.79 10.54
C VAL A 57 8.86 0.05 11.88
N GLN A 58 8.63 -1.27 11.87
CA GLN A 58 8.59 -2.13 13.06
C GLN A 58 7.61 -1.60 14.12
N ASP A 59 6.48 -1.06 13.66
CA ASP A 59 5.40 -0.49 14.48
C ASP A 59 4.07 -0.72 13.77
N ALA A 60 3.23 -1.61 14.31
CA ALA A 60 1.98 -2.01 13.66
C ALA A 60 0.98 -0.86 13.50
N TRP A 61 0.90 0.05 14.46
CA TRP A 61 -0.01 1.19 14.39
C TRP A 61 0.48 2.17 13.32
N MET A 62 1.77 2.50 13.33
CA MET A 62 2.32 3.42 12.33
C MET A 62 2.29 2.84 10.91
N SER A 63 2.54 1.54 10.74
CA SER A 63 2.38 0.86 9.45
C SER A 63 0.97 1.02 8.91
N ARG A 64 -0.05 0.80 9.75
CA ARG A 64 -1.45 0.98 9.36
C ARG A 64 -1.74 2.42 8.97
N GLN A 65 -1.31 3.40 9.78
CA GLN A 65 -1.52 4.81 9.49
C GLN A 65 -0.87 5.24 8.17
N VAL A 66 0.34 4.76 7.88
CA VAL A 66 1.03 5.05 6.63
C VAL A 66 0.26 4.46 5.43
N VAL A 67 -0.18 3.21 5.51
CA VAL A 67 -0.93 2.57 4.41
C VAL A 67 -2.28 3.27 4.19
N GLU A 68 -3.01 3.57 5.26
CA GLU A 68 -4.27 4.32 5.18
C GLU A 68 -4.06 5.71 4.55
N ALA A 69 -2.97 6.40 4.90
CA ALA A 69 -2.61 7.68 4.30
C ALA A 69 -2.24 7.55 2.80
N VAL A 70 -1.53 6.49 2.39
CA VAL A 70 -1.22 6.22 0.98
C VAL A 70 -2.51 6.00 0.19
N LEU A 71 -3.37 5.09 0.65
CA LEU A 71 -4.60 4.75 -0.05
C LEU A 71 -5.56 5.95 -0.08
N GLY A 72 -5.65 6.71 1.01
CA GLY A 72 -6.43 7.95 1.08
C GLY A 72 -5.91 9.00 0.10
N ASN A 73 -4.60 9.23 0.04
CA ASN A 73 -3.99 10.15 -0.92
C ASN A 73 -4.23 9.69 -2.36
N LEU A 74 -4.07 8.40 -2.66
CA LEU A 74 -4.36 7.85 -3.99
C LEU A 74 -5.82 8.03 -4.39
N ALA A 75 -6.77 7.91 -3.47
CA ALA A 75 -8.19 8.15 -3.75
C ALA A 75 -8.43 9.59 -4.25
N THR A 76 -7.67 10.57 -3.75
CA THR A 76 -7.83 11.97 -4.16
C THR A 76 -7.37 12.24 -5.59
N ILE A 77 -6.40 11.46 -6.09
CA ILE A 77 -5.77 11.61 -7.41
C ILE A 77 -5.99 10.41 -8.34
N TRP A 78 -6.92 9.52 -8.00
CA TRP A 78 -7.11 8.23 -8.68
C TRP A 78 -7.26 8.32 -10.21
N PRO A 79 -8.04 9.27 -10.78
CA PRO A 79 -8.16 9.40 -12.23
C PRO A 79 -6.82 9.65 -12.94
N THR A 80 -5.92 10.39 -12.29
CA THR A 80 -4.57 10.64 -12.83
C THR A 80 -3.69 9.41 -12.69
N VAL A 81 -3.82 8.67 -11.59
CA VAL A 81 -3.05 7.45 -11.32
C VAL A 81 -3.38 6.34 -12.32
N ILE A 82 -4.66 6.08 -12.57
CA ILE A 82 -5.08 5.02 -13.51
C ILE A 82 -4.79 5.37 -14.97
N SER A 83 -4.62 6.67 -15.28
CA SER A 83 -4.18 7.13 -16.61
C SER A 83 -2.66 6.97 -16.81
N SER A 84 -1.90 6.71 -15.74
CA SER A 84 -0.47 6.40 -15.83
C SER A 84 -0.26 4.99 -16.37
N PRO A 85 0.80 4.75 -17.18
CA PRO A 85 1.12 3.40 -17.64
C PRO A 85 1.45 2.44 -16.48
N ARG A 86 1.80 2.95 -15.29
CA ARG A 86 2.19 2.13 -14.12
C ARG A 86 1.61 2.72 -12.82
N PRO A 87 0.34 2.45 -12.48
CA PRO A 87 -0.30 2.99 -11.28
C PRO A 87 0.38 2.53 -9.98
N ALA A 88 0.86 1.29 -9.94
CA ALA A 88 1.60 0.75 -8.79
C ALA A 88 2.90 1.51 -8.50
N ALA A 89 3.57 2.07 -9.52
CA ALA A 89 4.78 2.87 -9.32
C ALA A 89 4.50 4.19 -8.60
N VAL A 90 3.37 4.81 -8.92
CA VAL A 90 2.92 6.05 -8.25
C VAL A 90 2.60 5.74 -6.79
N ALA A 91 1.87 4.65 -6.53
CA ALA A 91 1.54 4.20 -5.19
C ALA A 91 2.79 3.87 -4.37
N TRP A 92 3.75 3.13 -4.95
CA TRP A 92 5.02 2.78 -4.31
C TRP A 92 5.85 4.02 -3.96
N GLY A 93 5.94 4.98 -4.88
CA GLY A 93 6.61 6.25 -4.64
C GLY A 93 6.00 7.05 -3.48
N LEU A 94 4.67 7.10 -3.39
CA LEU A 94 3.94 7.72 -2.27
C LEU A 94 4.18 6.99 -0.96
N LEU A 95 4.12 5.65 -0.97
CA LEU A 95 4.34 4.80 0.20
C LEU A 95 5.70 5.08 0.83
N ASP A 96 6.76 5.01 0.03
CA ASP A 96 8.10 5.29 0.52
C ASP A 96 8.28 6.72 1.02
N ALA A 97 7.65 7.71 0.38
CA ALA A 97 7.73 9.11 0.82
C ALA A 97 7.09 9.29 2.21
N LEU A 98 5.95 8.63 2.45
CA LEU A 98 5.26 8.63 3.74
C LEU A 98 6.00 7.82 4.81
N ILE A 99 6.61 6.69 4.46
CA ILE A 99 7.51 5.95 5.38
C ILE A 99 8.68 6.85 5.77
N ALA A 100 9.32 7.51 4.80
CA ALA A 100 10.45 8.39 5.06
C ALA A 100 10.09 9.58 5.95
N SER A 101 8.90 10.17 5.77
CA SER A 101 8.42 11.26 6.64
C SER A 101 8.12 10.77 8.06
N ALA A 102 7.45 9.62 8.20
CA ALA A 102 7.14 9.00 9.50
C ALA A 102 8.42 8.66 10.28
N LEU A 103 9.40 8.05 9.62
CA LEU A 103 10.70 7.73 10.23
C LEU A 103 11.50 8.97 10.64
N ARG A 104 11.42 10.07 9.87
CA ARG A 104 12.03 11.36 10.28
C ARG A 104 11.36 11.94 11.53
N GLY A 105 10.03 11.87 11.63
CA GLY A 105 9.29 12.30 12.83
C GLY A 105 9.71 11.52 14.08
N ARG A 106 9.94 10.21 13.96
CA ARG A 106 10.37 9.34 15.07
C ARG A 106 11.80 9.59 15.53
N ARG A 107 12.72 9.90 14.60
CA ARG A 107 14.14 10.17 14.92
C ARG A 107 14.34 11.35 15.88
N ALA A 108 13.37 12.27 15.96
CA ALA A 108 13.37 13.35 16.94
C ALA A 108 13.06 12.88 18.38
N GLY A 109 12.67 11.61 18.61
CA GLY A 109 12.19 11.08 19.90
C GLY A 109 12.84 9.80 20.45
N ALA A 110 13.93 9.29 19.86
CA ALA A 110 14.77 8.13 20.29
C ALA A 110 14.58 6.74 19.61
N SER A 111 15.71 5.99 19.64
CA SER A 111 16.10 4.66 19.13
C SER A 111 15.87 4.30 17.66
N GLN A 112 16.96 4.39 16.88
CA GLN A 112 17.05 4.09 15.45
C GLN A 112 17.46 2.64 15.22
N SER A 113 16.53 1.78 14.77
CA SER A 113 16.91 0.44 14.29
C SER A 113 16.10 -0.11 13.12
N ALA A 114 14.87 0.37 12.88
CA ALA A 114 13.96 -0.30 11.94
C ALA A 114 14.43 -0.32 10.47
N ASP A 115 15.17 0.69 10.01
CA ASP A 115 15.53 0.84 8.59
C ASP A 115 17.01 0.56 8.29
N ALA A 116 17.55 -0.56 8.79
CA ALA A 116 18.96 -0.90 8.61
C ALA A 116 19.36 -1.16 7.16
N VAL A 117 18.48 -1.78 6.36
CA VAL A 117 18.75 -2.12 4.96
C VAL A 117 18.91 -0.86 4.11
N HIS A 118 18.01 0.12 4.26
CA HIS A 118 18.08 1.39 3.54
C HIS A 118 19.22 2.31 3.99
N ARG A 119 19.86 2.03 5.14
CA ARG A 119 21.10 2.71 5.54
C ARG A 119 22.32 2.15 4.81
N LEU A 120 22.28 0.89 4.39
CA LEU A 120 23.40 0.17 3.81
C LEU A 120 23.35 0.10 2.29
N LEU A 121 22.13 0.14 1.72
CA LEU A 121 21.88 -0.02 0.31
C LEU A 121 21.17 1.20 -0.29
N PRO A 122 21.39 1.50 -1.58
CA PRO A 122 20.51 2.35 -2.37
C PRO A 122 19.06 1.89 -2.25
N ARG A 123 18.13 2.85 -2.25
CA ARG A 123 16.69 2.61 -1.99
C ARG A 123 16.11 1.46 -2.82
N ALA A 124 16.27 1.48 -4.14
CA ALA A 124 15.73 0.44 -5.02
C ALA A 124 16.30 -0.96 -4.73
N GLN A 125 17.53 -1.05 -4.22
CA GLN A 125 18.16 -2.32 -3.81
C GLN A 125 17.59 -2.79 -2.48
N ALA A 126 17.42 -1.88 -1.52
CA ALA A 126 16.82 -2.17 -0.23
C ALA A 126 15.37 -2.65 -0.37
N ASP A 127 14.58 -1.99 -1.23
CA ASP A 127 13.19 -2.36 -1.52
C ASP A 127 13.10 -3.78 -2.07
N ALA A 128 13.86 -4.07 -3.13
CA ALA A 128 13.90 -5.39 -3.76
C ALA A 128 14.30 -6.49 -2.77
N VAL A 129 15.30 -6.20 -1.94
CA VAL A 129 15.76 -7.09 -0.87
C VAL A 129 14.66 -7.37 0.16
N ILE A 130 13.95 -6.35 0.64
CA ILE A 130 12.93 -6.54 1.67
C ILE A 130 11.79 -7.38 1.09
N LEU A 131 11.33 -7.03 -0.11
CA LEU A 131 10.25 -7.75 -0.78
C LEU A 131 10.61 -9.21 -1.06
N CYS A 132 11.77 -9.48 -1.65
CA CYS A 132 12.11 -10.84 -2.08
C CYS A 132 12.75 -11.70 -1.01
N CYS A 133 13.51 -11.12 -0.08
CA CYS A 133 14.25 -11.90 0.93
C CYS A 133 13.61 -11.90 2.33
N ARG A 134 12.72 -10.94 2.64
CA ARG A 134 12.03 -10.91 3.94
C ARG A 134 10.55 -11.20 3.86
N LEU A 135 9.91 -10.85 2.75
CA LEU A 135 8.50 -11.13 2.50
C LEU A 135 8.28 -12.32 1.57
N ASP A 136 9.36 -13.00 1.16
CA ASP A 136 9.35 -14.17 0.27
C ASP A 136 8.57 -13.97 -1.04
N LEU A 137 8.47 -12.73 -1.52
CA LEU A 137 7.82 -12.43 -2.80
C LEU A 137 8.72 -12.83 -3.96
N SER A 138 8.13 -13.40 -5.01
CA SER A 138 8.85 -13.60 -6.27
C SER A 138 9.27 -12.26 -6.88
N GLU A 139 10.32 -12.28 -7.72
CA GLU A 139 10.77 -11.07 -8.44
C GLU A 139 9.64 -10.43 -9.26
N LYS A 140 8.71 -11.26 -9.77
CA LYS A 140 7.55 -10.81 -10.53
C LYS A 140 6.53 -10.10 -9.65
N GLU A 141 6.16 -10.68 -8.51
CA GLU A 141 5.23 -10.05 -7.56
C GLU A 141 5.80 -8.75 -7.00
N ALA A 142 7.10 -8.73 -6.68
CA ALA A 142 7.79 -7.51 -6.25
C ALA A 142 7.78 -6.44 -7.35
N ALA A 143 7.97 -6.82 -8.61
CA ALA A 143 7.93 -5.89 -9.74
C ALA A 143 6.52 -5.31 -9.96
N GLU A 144 5.49 -6.14 -9.88
CA GLU A 144 4.08 -5.71 -9.95
C GLU A 144 3.75 -4.74 -8.82
N LEU A 145 4.14 -5.07 -7.58
CA LEU A 145 3.90 -4.26 -6.39
C LEU A 145 4.59 -2.88 -6.44
N MET A 146 5.84 -2.84 -6.91
CA MET A 146 6.61 -1.61 -7.09
C MET A 146 6.25 -0.84 -8.37
N GLY A 147 5.51 -1.47 -9.28
CA GLY A 147 5.26 -0.94 -10.62
C GLY A 147 6.54 -0.75 -11.43
N VAL A 148 7.51 -1.66 -11.33
CA VAL A 148 8.73 -1.69 -12.16
C VAL A 148 8.77 -2.96 -13.00
N GLU A 149 9.77 -3.10 -13.87
CA GLU A 149 9.96 -4.32 -14.67
C GLU A 149 10.68 -5.40 -13.85
N ALA A 150 10.29 -6.67 -14.00
CA ALA A 150 10.92 -7.79 -13.28
C ALA A 150 12.45 -7.87 -13.46
N PRO A 151 13.01 -7.66 -14.68
CA PRO A 151 14.46 -7.57 -14.86
C PRO A 151 15.13 -6.45 -14.04
N ALA A 152 14.42 -5.36 -13.75
CA ALA A 152 14.93 -4.29 -12.90
C ALA A 152 15.09 -4.80 -11.46
N VAL A 153 14.08 -5.50 -10.92
CA VAL A 153 14.14 -6.14 -9.58
C VAL A 153 15.30 -7.12 -9.50
N ALA A 154 15.41 -8.02 -10.48
CA ALA A 154 16.51 -8.99 -10.57
C ALA A 154 17.89 -8.30 -10.58
N SER A 155 18.02 -7.21 -11.33
CA SER A 155 19.25 -6.41 -11.38
C SER A 155 19.57 -5.79 -10.01
N GLN A 156 18.58 -5.19 -9.35
CA GLN A 156 18.76 -4.59 -8.02
C GLN A 156 19.17 -5.64 -6.98
N LEU A 157 18.57 -6.83 -6.99
CA LEU A 157 18.96 -7.93 -6.10
C LEU A 157 20.41 -8.35 -6.32
N ARG A 158 20.84 -8.53 -7.58
CA ARG A 158 22.25 -8.87 -7.89
C ARG A 158 23.21 -7.77 -7.45
N MET A 159 22.83 -6.50 -7.60
CA MET A 159 23.65 -5.37 -7.12
C MET A 159 23.73 -5.34 -5.59
N ALA A 160 22.61 -5.59 -4.91
CA ALA A 160 22.56 -5.68 -3.45
C ALA A 160 23.46 -6.81 -2.92
N GLN A 161 23.40 -7.98 -3.55
CA GLN A 161 24.24 -9.14 -3.21
C GLN A 161 25.74 -8.81 -3.34
N ARG A 162 26.13 -8.10 -4.41
CA ARG A 162 27.51 -7.64 -4.60
C ARG A 162 27.95 -6.61 -3.55
N ALA A 163 27.04 -5.76 -3.08
CA ALA A 163 27.32 -4.76 -2.07
C ALA A 163 27.33 -5.31 -0.62
N LEU A 164 26.75 -6.50 -0.39
CA LEU A 164 26.63 -7.13 0.92
C LEU A 164 27.37 -8.48 1.04
N PRO A 165 28.67 -8.57 0.72
CA PRO A 165 29.41 -9.81 0.92
C PRO A 165 29.46 -10.14 2.43
N GLY A 166 28.69 -11.15 2.85
CA GLY A 166 28.90 -11.83 4.14
C GLY A 166 27.91 -11.56 5.28
N ARG A 167 26.79 -10.83 5.10
CA ARG A 167 25.83 -10.63 6.22
C ARG A 167 24.52 -11.41 6.17
N TRP A 168 24.10 -11.92 5.00
CA TRP A 168 22.82 -12.63 4.84
C TRP A 168 22.90 -14.00 4.13
N THR A 169 24.10 -14.52 3.89
CA THR A 169 24.27 -15.93 3.46
C THR A 169 24.14 -16.94 4.61
N ALA A 170 23.65 -16.52 5.78
CA ALA A 170 23.17 -17.46 6.78
C ALA A 170 21.82 -18.01 6.30
N ALA A 171 21.86 -19.12 5.56
CA ALA A 171 20.72 -19.99 5.36
C ALA A 171 20.06 -20.30 6.72
N PRO A 172 18.72 -20.44 6.81
CA PRO A 172 18.12 -20.98 8.02
C PRO A 172 18.67 -22.39 8.23
N ALA A 173 19.52 -22.54 9.23
CA ALA A 173 19.97 -23.83 9.70
C ALA A 173 18.75 -24.58 10.24
N GLY A 174 18.25 -25.57 9.50
CA GLY A 174 17.33 -26.55 10.04
C GLY A 174 16.19 -26.92 9.10
N ALA A 175 16.41 -27.96 8.29
CA ALA A 175 15.42 -29.01 8.05
C ALA A 175 16.08 -30.15 7.25
N GLN A 176 16.64 -31.13 7.94
CA GLN A 176 16.69 -32.51 7.47
C GLN A 176 16.15 -33.40 8.59
N PRO A 177 15.26 -34.33 8.23
CA PRO A 177 15.50 -35.74 8.51
C PRO A 177 15.88 -36.52 7.24
#